data_AF-A0A436W402-F1
#
_entry.id   AF-A0A436W402-F1
#
_cell.length_a   1.000
_cell.length_b   1.000
_cell.length_c   1.000
_cell.angle_alpha   90.00
_cell.angle_beta   90.00
_cell.angle_gamma   90.00
#
_symmetry.space_group_name_H-M   'P 1'
#
loop_
_entity.id
_entity.type
_entity.pdbx_description
1 polymer ?
#
loop_
_entity_poly.entity_id
_entity_poly.type
_entity_poly.pdbx_seq_one_letter_code
_entity_poly.pdbx_strand_id
1 'polypeptide(L)'
;MAVGGKELRPLQPEGGRRRVCVMTSVIGRRGEDEAAMVALARLFAADGDEVTLLWVPGQQEPSSETMAAHRHALETTSVRLHVLDSSDRLLPSLATPESRSAAVLHYLERSGHDLVYAPLEGGLPYFTLLAAETAAFTAPPIVIVAHAPAQWEHEADKAFMDSTSAIAVAFMEKYCAEMADGTICVSAALRRWMVSKGWKARKFSVIPLLRDAVDPAGALPSTGKGSASELVVLAGWRHRDGLTLLCDALDILATAAPKDLSITAFGPFGRIMGEHSGGLVVRRAERWPFKLNLLANADLNTRLDRAARTGALAVVPARAASTGATVAACIEAGLPVVATNVGANAEAWLAEAGQPGLVEPDPAALAQAISAALDDPPRVQRIDRLRQTRQAWLDTRDPPRRRARKGAGPSPLVSIVMAHRNRPSYLKQAIAAVEAQTYENLELVLVDDGSDLDEARRLLDALEPGFRQRGWKILRRPHKHLGAARNAGIRATQGELVLFADDDNALFPEAVEHFARAMSASGADICTAFQLIFYED
;
A
#
# COMPACT_ATOMS: atom_id res chain seq x y z
N MET A 1 -9.79 -30.55 -11.74
CA MET A 1 -10.90 -29.64 -12.10
C MET A 1 -10.31 -28.49 -12.89
N ALA A 2 -10.48 -28.51 -14.22
CA ALA A 2 -9.88 -27.55 -15.14
C ALA A 2 -10.60 -26.19 -15.07
N VAL A 3 -9.84 -25.10 -14.90
CA VAL A 3 -10.35 -23.73 -15.05
C VAL A 3 -10.03 -23.30 -16.47
N GLY A 4 -11.03 -23.40 -17.36
CA GLY A 4 -10.88 -23.03 -18.76
C GLY A 4 -10.53 -21.56 -18.93
N GLY A 5 -9.44 -21.30 -19.65
CA GLY A 5 -9.10 -19.98 -20.15
C GLY A 5 -10.20 -19.49 -21.09
N LYS A 6 -10.89 -18.40 -20.69
CA LYS A 6 -11.69 -17.60 -21.59
C LYS A 6 -10.97 -16.28 -21.82
N GLU A 7 -10.53 -16.07 -23.07
CA GLU A 7 -10.14 -14.76 -23.59
C GLU A 7 -11.26 -13.74 -23.33
N LEU A 8 -10.95 -12.71 -22.53
CA LEU A 8 -11.84 -11.59 -22.31
C LEU A 8 -11.64 -10.56 -23.43
N ARG A 9 -12.69 -10.36 -24.24
CA ARG A 9 -12.77 -9.23 -25.17
C ARG A 9 -12.78 -7.91 -24.38
N PRO A 10 -12.10 -6.85 -24.85
CA PRO A 10 -12.30 -5.52 -24.30
C PRO A 10 -13.68 -5.01 -24.73
N LEU A 11 -14.65 -5.08 -23.82
CA LEU A 11 -15.88 -4.29 -23.93
C LEU A 11 -15.53 -2.84 -23.60
N GLN A 12 -15.54 -1.96 -24.60
CA GLN A 12 -15.89 -0.58 -24.34
C GLN A 12 -17.40 -0.55 -24.03
N PRO A 13 -17.87 0.11 -22.96
CA PRO A 13 -19.29 0.28 -22.76
C PRO A 13 -19.80 1.35 -23.73
N GLU A 14 -20.37 0.93 -24.85
CA GLU A 14 -21.44 1.73 -25.46
C GLU A 14 -22.64 1.67 -24.49
N GLY A 15 -22.81 2.72 -23.66
CA GLY A 15 -24.01 2.93 -22.85
C GLY A 15 -24.07 2.29 -21.45
N GLY A 16 -23.01 1.66 -20.95
CA GLY A 16 -22.95 1.08 -19.59
C GLY A 16 -22.21 1.96 -18.56
N ARG A 17 -22.64 1.94 -17.29
CA ARG A 17 -21.88 2.56 -16.18
C ARG A 17 -20.56 1.80 -15.97
N ARG A 18 -19.45 2.52 -15.79
CA ARG A 18 -18.13 1.94 -15.50
C ARG A 18 -18.12 1.33 -14.10
N ARG A 19 -17.56 0.13 -13.94
CA ARG A 19 -17.42 -0.56 -12.65
C ARG A 19 -16.07 -0.23 -12.03
N VAL A 20 -16.07 0.57 -10.98
CA VAL A 20 -14.87 1.06 -10.31
C VAL A 20 -14.72 0.38 -8.96
N CYS A 21 -13.57 -0.23 -8.71
CA CYS A 21 -13.19 -0.73 -7.41
C CYS A 21 -12.29 0.29 -6.71
N VAL A 22 -12.67 0.73 -5.51
CA VAL A 22 -11.84 1.56 -4.64
C VAL A 22 -11.45 0.72 -3.43
N MET A 23 -10.16 0.52 -3.18
CA MET A 23 -9.69 -0.28 -2.06
C MET A 23 -9.45 0.57 -0.81
N THR A 24 -9.64 -0.03 0.36
CA THR A 24 -9.20 0.54 1.64
C THR A 24 -8.77 -0.59 2.59
N SER A 25 -7.73 -0.36 3.39
CA SER A 25 -7.34 -1.24 4.51
C SER A 25 -7.91 -0.78 5.84
N VAL A 26 -8.59 0.37 5.86
CA VAL A 26 -9.03 1.05 7.07
C VAL A 26 -10.53 1.32 6.95
N ILE A 27 -11.29 0.75 7.90
CA ILE A 27 -12.70 1.06 8.16
C ILE A 27 -12.88 1.17 9.66
N GLY A 28 -13.56 2.21 10.12
CA GLY A 28 -13.87 2.44 11.53
C GLY A 28 -12.71 2.97 12.36
N ARG A 29 -11.55 3.29 11.76
CA ARG A 29 -10.45 3.99 12.45
C ARG A 29 -10.37 5.41 11.91
N ARG A 30 -10.64 6.40 12.77
CA ARG A 30 -10.57 7.83 12.44
C ARG A 30 -9.14 8.25 12.03
N GLY A 31 -8.78 8.06 10.78
CA GLY A 31 -7.50 8.42 10.16
C GLY A 31 -7.71 9.06 8.79
N GLU A 32 -6.73 9.84 8.32
CA GLU A 32 -6.82 10.62 7.08
C GLU A 32 -6.95 9.74 5.83
N ASP A 33 -6.34 8.54 5.83
CA ASP A 33 -6.34 7.63 4.68
C ASP A 33 -7.70 6.94 4.45
N GLU A 34 -8.40 6.54 5.53
CA GLU A 34 -9.78 5.99 5.44
C GLU A 34 -10.71 7.02 4.81
N ALA A 35 -10.67 8.25 5.32
CA ALA A 35 -11.53 9.33 4.87
C ALA A 35 -11.34 9.62 3.37
N ALA A 36 -10.11 9.54 2.87
CA ALA A 36 -9.81 9.85 1.48
C ALA A 36 -10.33 8.80 0.49
N MET A 37 -10.09 7.51 0.75
CA MET A 37 -10.55 6.45 -0.14
C MET A 37 -12.08 6.33 -0.13
N VAL A 38 -12.72 6.55 1.02
CA VAL A 38 -14.19 6.61 1.11
C VAL A 38 -14.74 7.84 0.38
N ALA A 39 -14.12 9.02 0.54
CA ALA A 39 -14.51 10.22 -0.19
C ALA A 39 -14.37 10.04 -1.71
N LEU A 40 -13.32 9.33 -2.16
CA LEU A 40 -13.10 9.02 -3.56
C LEU A 40 -14.20 8.09 -4.11
N ALA A 41 -14.54 7.04 -3.37
CA ALA A 41 -15.62 6.13 -3.74
C ALA A 41 -16.96 6.88 -3.87
N ARG A 42 -17.27 7.78 -2.94
CA ARG A 42 -18.47 8.63 -2.99
C ARG A 42 -18.47 9.59 -4.16
N LEU A 43 -17.32 10.21 -4.45
CA LEU A 43 -17.17 11.14 -5.58
C LEU A 43 -17.48 10.44 -6.91
N PHE A 44 -16.93 9.25 -7.14
CA PHE A 44 -17.16 8.49 -8.37
C PHE A 44 -18.60 7.97 -8.48
N ALA A 45 -19.19 7.51 -7.37
CA ALA A 45 -20.58 7.09 -7.36
C ALA A 45 -21.53 8.26 -7.67
N ALA A 46 -21.26 9.45 -7.12
CA ALA A 46 -22.03 10.66 -7.40
C ALA A 46 -21.93 11.11 -8.87
N ASP A 47 -20.81 10.81 -9.55
CA ASP A 47 -20.60 11.09 -10.98
C ASP A 47 -21.13 9.97 -11.91
N GLY A 48 -21.76 8.92 -11.35
CA GLY A 48 -22.49 7.90 -12.10
C GLY A 48 -21.77 6.57 -12.32
N ASP A 49 -20.58 6.38 -11.73
CA ASP A 49 -19.87 5.09 -11.77
C ASP A 49 -20.56 4.04 -10.85
N GLU A 50 -20.49 2.76 -11.20
CA GLU A 50 -20.84 1.66 -10.29
C GLU A 50 -19.65 1.38 -9.38
N VAL A 51 -19.69 1.88 -8.14
CA VAL A 51 -18.53 1.83 -7.23
C VAL A 51 -18.67 0.70 -6.22
N THR A 52 -17.64 -0.15 -6.16
CA THR A 52 -17.41 -1.08 -5.05
C THR A 52 -16.27 -0.55 -4.18
N LEU A 53 -16.53 -0.28 -2.91
CA LEU A 53 -15.50 -0.08 -1.90
C LEU A 53 -15.07 -1.46 -1.38
N LEU A 54 -13.89 -1.92 -1.78
CA LEU A 54 -13.28 -3.15 -1.30
C LEU A 54 -12.51 -2.87 -0.01
N TRP A 55 -13.03 -3.34 1.12
CA TRP A 55 -12.31 -3.33 2.37
C TRP A 55 -11.44 -4.57 2.50
N VAL A 56 -10.16 -4.36 2.80
CA VAL A 56 -9.19 -5.42 3.05
C VAL A 56 -8.88 -5.44 4.56
N PRO A 57 -9.47 -6.40 5.33
CA PRO A 57 -9.30 -6.44 6.77
C PRO A 57 -7.83 -6.57 7.18
N GLY A 58 -7.44 -5.77 8.17
CA GLY A 58 -6.18 -5.92 8.89
C GLY A 58 -6.34 -6.76 10.15
N GLN A 59 -5.31 -6.74 11.01
CA GLN A 59 -5.29 -7.48 12.29
C GLN A 59 -6.32 -7.00 13.33
N GLN A 60 -6.87 -5.79 13.20
CA GLN A 60 -7.96 -5.35 14.08
C GLN A 60 -9.17 -5.03 13.23
N GLU A 61 -10.22 -5.82 13.44
CA GLU A 61 -11.52 -5.61 12.81
C GLU A 61 -12.38 -4.67 13.66
N PRO A 62 -13.09 -3.71 13.04
CA PRO A 62 -14.13 -2.94 13.71
C PRO A 62 -15.25 -3.86 14.24
N SER A 63 -15.98 -3.39 15.25
CA SER A 63 -17.12 -4.14 15.79
C SER A 63 -18.21 -4.36 14.72
N SER A 64 -19.01 -5.42 14.88
CA SER A 64 -20.13 -5.71 13.96
C SER A 64 -21.10 -4.53 13.81
N GLU A 65 -21.35 -3.78 14.90
CA GLU A 65 -22.18 -2.57 14.88
C GLU A 65 -21.53 -1.46 14.04
N THR A 66 -20.22 -1.26 14.19
CA THR A 66 -19.46 -0.28 13.40
C THR A 66 -19.54 -0.63 11.91
N MET A 67 -19.33 -1.90 11.56
CA MET A 67 -19.44 -2.37 10.17
C MET A 67 -20.85 -2.20 9.59
N ALA A 68 -21.89 -2.46 10.38
CA ALA A 68 -23.27 -2.25 9.95
C ALA A 68 -23.55 -0.76 9.69
N ALA A 69 -23.07 0.13 10.56
CA ALA A 69 -23.19 1.57 10.39
C ALA A 69 -22.47 2.07 9.13
N HIS A 70 -21.24 1.60 8.87
CA HIS A 70 -20.50 1.95 7.65
C HIS A 70 -21.20 1.43 6.39
N ARG A 71 -21.70 0.19 6.41
CA ARG A 71 -22.46 -0.37 5.28
C ARG A 71 -23.67 0.50 4.96
N HIS A 72 -24.47 0.83 5.98
CA HIS A 72 -25.65 1.68 5.83
C HIS A 72 -25.29 3.07 5.28
N ALA A 73 -24.23 3.70 5.81
CA ALA A 73 -23.79 5.02 5.38
C ALA A 73 -23.20 5.06 3.95
N LEU A 74 -22.75 3.93 3.41
CA LEU A 74 -22.24 3.81 2.04
C LEU A 74 -23.37 3.50 1.05
N GLU A 75 -24.35 2.69 1.45
CA GLU A 75 -25.54 2.37 0.65
C GLU A 75 -26.35 3.63 0.32
N THR A 76 -26.46 4.58 1.25
CA THR A 76 -27.10 5.89 0.98
C THR A 76 -26.38 6.73 -0.08
N THR A 77 -25.10 6.44 -0.33
CA THR A 77 -24.27 7.10 -1.35
C THR A 77 -24.10 6.27 -2.62
N SER A 78 -24.89 5.20 -2.81
CA SER A 78 -24.78 4.26 -3.93
C SER A 78 -23.41 3.57 -4.06
N VAL A 79 -22.65 3.48 -2.97
CA VAL A 79 -21.36 2.77 -2.91
C VAL A 79 -21.60 1.38 -2.30
N ARG A 80 -21.19 0.32 -3.00
CA ARG A 80 -21.28 -1.07 -2.48
C ARG A 80 -20.07 -1.40 -1.62
N LEU A 81 -20.28 -1.70 -0.34
CA LEU A 81 -19.21 -2.20 0.53
C LEU A 81 -19.03 -3.72 0.39
N HIS A 82 -17.84 -4.14 -0.05
CA HIS A 82 -17.42 -5.54 -0.07
C HIS A 82 -16.29 -5.76 0.94
N VAL A 83 -16.39 -6.82 1.74
CA VAL A 83 -15.35 -7.21 2.70
C VAL A 83 -14.55 -8.32 2.05
N LEU A 84 -13.23 -8.17 1.99
CA LEU A 84 -12.36 -9.19 1.40
C LEU A 84 -12.31 -10.41 2.33
N ASP A 85 -12.72 -11.55 1.80
CA ASP A 85 -12.55 -12.85 2.46
C ASP A 85 -11.12 -13.36 2.32
N SER A 86 -10.70 -14.24 3.23
CA SER A 86 -9.44 -14.96 3.06
C SER A 86 -9.45 -15.77 1.76
N SER A 87 -8.26 -15.94 1.18
CA SER A 87 -8.15 -16.76 -0.01
C SER A 87 -8.10 -18.25 0.33
N ASP A 88 -8.99 -19.06 -0.25
CA ASP A 88 -8.89 -20.53 -0.17
C ASP A 88 -7.67 -21.11 -0.91
N ARG A 89 -6.93 -20.26 -1.64
CA ARG A 89 -5.74 -20.60 -2.43
C ARG A 89 -4.58 -19.73 -1.99
N LEU A 90 -3.36 -20.27 -1.86
CA LEU A 90 -2.13 -19.50 -1.58
C LEU A 90 -2.22 -18.57 -0.35
N LEU A 91 -1.53 -18.91 0.74
CA LEU A 91 -1.50 -18.10 1.98
C LEU A 91 -2.93 -17.85 2.54
N PRO A 92 -3.64 -18.88 3.05
CA PRO A 92 -5.07 -18.80 3.36
C PRO A 92 -5.47 -17.96 4.58
N SER A 93 -4.56 -17.12 5.08
CA SER A 93 -4.83 -16.19 6.17
C SER A 93 -4.82 -14.76 5.65
N LEU A 94 -5.44 -13.81 6.36
CA LEU A 94 -5.23 -12.37 6.11
C LEU A 94 -4.21 -11.76 7.08
N ALA A 95 -3.40 -12.62 7.73
CA ALA A 95 -2.53 -12.21 8.82
C ALA A 95 -1.34 -11.34 8.36
N THR A 96 -0.76 -11.65 7.19
CA THR A 96 0.45 -10.97 6.69
C THR A 96 0.12 -10.01 5.53
N PRO A 97 0.97 -9.01 5.24
CA PRO A 97 0.80 -8.14 4.07
C PRO A 97 0.72 -8.92 2.76
N GLU A 98 1.56 -9.94 2.59
CA GLU A 98 1.62 -10.80 1.40
C GLU A 98 0.32 -11.58 1.23
N SER A 99 -0.21 -12.13 2.32
CA SER A 99 -1.42 -12.94 2.27
C SER A 99 -2.66 -12.10 1.96
N ARG A 100 -2.73 -10.85 2.46
CA ARG A 100 -3.74 -9.87 2.05
C ARG A 100 -3.63 -9.50 0.58
N SER A 101 -2.41 -9.27 0.08
CA SER A 101 -2.19 -8.97 -1.34
C SER A 101 -2.57 -10.14 -2.26
N ALA A 102 -2.30 -11.38 -1.84
CA ALA A 102 -2.69 -12.58 -2.58
C ALA A 102 -4.23 -12.73 -2.64
N ALA A 103 -4.92 -12.47 -1.53
CA ALA A 103 -6.39 -12.45 -1.51
C ALA A 103 -6.97 -11.37 -2.44
N VAL A 104 -6.35 -10.19 -2.51
CA VAL A 104 -6.75 -9.13 -3.46
C VAL A 104 -6.62 -9.59 -4.91
N LEU A 105 -5.53 -10.27 -5.29
CA LEU A 105 -5.37 -10.85 -6.63
C LEU A 105 -6.54 -11.78 -6.96
N HIS A 106 -6.84 -12.74 -6.08
CA HIS A 106 -7.92 -13.70 -6.33
C HIS A 106 -9.31 -13.05 -6.37
N TYR A 107 -9.57 -12.03 -5.55
CA TYR A 107 -10.79 -11.25 -5.68
C TYR A 107 -10.88 -10.61 -7.08
N LEU A 108 -9.81 -9.94 -7.51
CA LEU A 108 -9.82 -9.20 -8.78
C LEU A 108 -9.97 -10.11 -10.01
N GLU A 109 -9.39 -11.31 -9.99
CA GLU A 109 -9.57 -12.34 -11.03
C GLU A 109 -11.04 -12.69 -11.32
N ARG A 110 -11.93 -12.49 -10.34
CA ARG A 110 -13.35 -12.88 -10.39
C ARG A 110 -14.31 -11.69 -10.39
N SER A 111 -13.80 -10.49 -10.11
CA SER A 111 -14.61 -9.30 -9.85
C SER A 111 -15.16 -8.64 -11.12
N GLY A 112 -14.42 -8.73 -12.23
CA GLY A 112 -14.77 -8.11 -13.50
C GLY A 112 -14.76 -6.57 -13.49
N HIS A 113 -14.12 -5.90 -12.53
CA HIS A 113 -14.04 -4.43 -12.48
C HIS A 113 -13.31 -3.84 -13.70
N ASP A 114 -13.71 -2.64 -14.13
CA ASP A 114 -13.13 -1.95 -15.30
C ASP A 114 -11.94 -1.06 -14.93
N LEU A 115 -11.87 -0.63 -13.66
CA LEU A 115 -10.84 0.26 -13.12
C LEU A 115 -10.68 0.04 -11.61
N VAL A 116 -9.44 0.08 -11.11
CA VAL A 116 -9.12 -0.11 -9.70
C VAL A 116 -8.32 1.09 -9.18
N TYR A 117 -8.75 1.66 -8.05
CA TYR A 117 -7.97 2.57 -7.22
C TYR A 117 -7.58 1.88 -5.94
N ALA A 118 -6.30 1.96 -5.57
CA ALA A 118 -5.81 1.38 -4.33
C ALA A 118 -4.87 2.34 -3.60
N PRO A 119 -4.88 2.33 -2.26
CA PRO A 119 -3.85 3.03 -1.50
C PRO A 119 -2.51 2.37 -1.80
N LEU A 120 -1.46 3.18 -1.84
CA LEU A 120 -0.09 2.69 -1.90
C LEU A 120 0.22 1.92 -0.62
N GLU A 121 -0.20 2.49 0.52
CA GLU A 121 0.10 2.03 1.87
C GLU A 121 -0.25 0.56 2.07
N GLY A 122 0.74 -0.22 2.48
CA GLY A 122 0.60 -1.66 2.67
C GLY A 122 0.73 -2.51 1.40
N GLY A 123 0.86 -1.90 0.21
CA GLY A 123 1.19 -2.59 -1.04
C GLY A 123 0.14 -3.62 -1.49
N LEU A 124 -1.14 -3.39 -1.20
CA LEU A 124 -2.22 -4.38 -1.43
C LEU A 124 -2.26 -4.95 -2.86
N PRO A 125 -2.07 -4.17 -3.94
CA PRO A 125 -2.14 -4.70 -5.30
C PRO A 125 -0.85 -5.41 -5.77
N TYR A 126 0.14 -5.63 -4.90
CA TYR A 126 1.45 -6.15 -5.28
C TYR A 126 1.37 -7.45 -6.12
N PHE A 127 0.70 -8.49 -5.62
CA PHE A 127 0.58 -9.74 -6.38
C PHE A 127 -0.26 -9.59 -7.64
N THR A 128 -1.25 -8.69 -7.66
CA THR A 128 -2.02 -8.38 -8.87
C THR A 128 -1.14 -7.76 -9.95
N LEU A 129 -0.31 -6.78 -9.57
CA LEU A 129 0.61 -6.10 -10.50
C LEU A 129 1.73 -7.04 -10.95
N LEU A 130 2.22 -7.91 -10.07
CA LEU A 130 3.19 -8.95 -10.40
C LEU A 130 2.59 -9.96 -11.38
N ALA A 131 1.36 -10.44 -11.14
CA ALA A 131 0.65 -11.34 -12.05
C ALA A 131 0.40 -10.69 -13.42
N ALA A 132 0.14 -9.39 -13.45
CA ALA A 132 0.04 -8.63 -14.71
C ALA A 132 1.40 -8.48 -15.41
N GLU A 133 2.51 -8.35 -14.67
CA GLU A 133 3.85 -8.30 -15.25
C GLU A 133 4.30 -9.63 -15.85
N THR A 134 3.96 -10.73 -15.20
CA THR A 134 4.29 -12.08 -15.65
C THR A 134 3.27 -12.65 -16.65
N ALA A 135 2.31 -11.83 -17.08
CA ALA A 135 1.20 -12.24 -17.95
C ALA A 135 0.38 -13.44 -17.41
N ALA A 136 0.39 -13.64 -16.09
CA ALA A 136 -0.43 -14.64 -15.40
C ALA A 136 -1.89 -14.18 -15.26
N PHE A 137 -2.12 -12.86 -15.21
CA PHE A 137 -3.44 -12.26 -15.12
C PHE A 137 -3.53 -10.99 -15.96
N THR A 138 -4.60 -10.84 -16.74
CA THR A 138 -4.90 -9.57 -17.41
C THR A 138 -5.66 -8.68 -16.43
N ALA A 139 -4.92 -7.96 -15.58
CA ALA A 139 -5.51 -7.06 -14.60
C ALA A 139 -6.23 -5.88 -15.28
N PRO A 140 -7.33 -5.37 -14.67
CA PRO A 140 -7.84 -4.05 -15.04
C PRO A 140 -6.78 -2.98 -14.75
N PRO A 141 -6.89 -1.78 -15.34
CA PRO A 141 -6.01 -0.66 -14.99
C PRO A 141 -6.05 -0.40 -13.48
N ILE A 142 -4.87 -0.29 -12.87
CA ILE A 142 -4.70 -0.02 -11.44
C ILE A 142 -4.05 1.35 -11.26
N VAL A 143 -4.72 2.22 -10.52
CA VAL A 143 -4.21 3.53 -10.10
C VAL A 143 -3.88 3.48 -8.61
N ILE A 144 -2.65 3.82 -8.28
CA ILE A 144 -2.15 3.85 -6.91
C ILE A 144 -2.22 5.27 -6.35
N VAL A 145 -2.73 5.42 -5.14
CA VAL A 145 -2.79 6.69 -4.41
C VAL A 145 -1.80 6.65 -3.24
N ALA A 146 -0.77 7.49 -3.29
CA ALA A 146 0.30 7.56 -2.30
C ALA A 146 0.09 8.74 -1.34
N HIS A 147 -0.01 8.43 -0.05
CA HIS A 147 -0.25 9.37 1.06
C HIS A 147 0.99 9.53 1.94
N ALA A 148 1.52 8.42 2.44
CA ALA A 148 2.64 8.33 3.35
C ALA A 148 3.20 6.89 3.32
N PRO A 149 3.96 6.50 2.27
CA PRO A 149 4.55 5.17 2.18
C PRO A 149 5.35 4.82 3.44
N ALA A 150 5.40 3.55 3.82
CA ALA A 150 6.05 3.07 5.04
C ALA A 150 7.50 3.57 5.15
N GLN A 151 8.27 3.54 4.06
CA GLN A 151 9.64 4.07 4.10
C GLN A 151 9.67 5.59 4.41
N TRP A 152 8.72 6.37 3.90
CA TRP A 152 8.62 7.80 4.22
C TRP A 152 8.29 8.01 5.69
N GLU A 153 7.34 7.23 6.23
CA GLU A 153 6.93 7.33 7.64
C GLU A 153 8.10 7.08 8.59
N HIS A 154 8.87 6.01 8.36
CA HIS A 154 10.02 5.67 9.20
C HIS A 154 11.09 6.78 9.16
N GLU A 155 11.40 7.30 7.97
CA GLU A 155 12.35 8.41 7.83
C GLU A 155 11.85 9.68 8.52
N ALA A 156 10.57 10.02 8.35
CA ALA A 156 9.94 11.18 8.96
C ALA A 156 9.91 11.09 10.50
N ASP A 157 9.74 9.88 11.04
CA ASP A 157 9.78 9.61 12.47
C ASP A 157 11.19 9.41 13.04
N LYS A 158 12.23 9.45 12.18
CA LYS A 158 13.62 9.10 12.54
C LYS A 158 13.72 7.71 13.18
N ALA A 159 12.95 6.77 12.65
CA ALA A 159 12.88 5.39 13.09
C ALA A 159 13.48 4.45 12.03
N PHE A 160 14.00 3.31 12.49
CA PHE A 160 14.40 2.20 11.60
C PHE A 160 13.21 1.28 11.38
N MET A 161 13.15 0.62 10.23
CA MET A 161 12.29 -0.54 10.04
C MET A 161 12.82 -1.69 10.90
N ASP A 162 12.04 -2.12 11.87
CA ASP A 162 12.45 -3.07 12.91
C ASP A 162 11.90 -4.50 12.71
N SER A 163 11.16 -4.73 11.62
CA SER A 163 10.56 -6.03 11.31
C SER A 163 10.70 -6.38 9.83
N THR A 164 10.74 -7.70 9.54
CA THR A 164 10.70 -8.23 8.17
C THR A 164 9.43 -7.82 7.44
N SER A 165 8.30 -7.74 8.15
CA SER A 165 7.02 -7.25 7.62
C SER A 165 7.10 -5.80 7.14
N ALA A 166 7.72 -4.91 7.92
CA ALA A 166 7.92 -3.51 7.51
C ALA A 166 8.78 -3.39 6.24
N ILE A 167 9.85 -4.21 6.14
CA ILE A 167 10.71 -4.26 4.95
C ILE A 167 9.94 -4.79 3.74
N ALA A 168 9.15 -5.86 3.93
CA ALA A 168 8.33 -6.43 2.87
C ALA A 168 7.29 -5.41 2.35
N VAL A 169 6.60 -4.71 3.25
CA VAL A 169 5.67 -3.64 2.89
C VAL A 169 6.36 -2.53 2.10
N ALA A 170 7.51 -2.02 2.58
CA ALA A 170 8.24 -0.97 1.86
C ALA A 170 8.65 -1.40 0.43
N PHE A 171 9.04 -2.66 0.26
CA PHE A 171 9.31 -3.23 -1.07
C PHE A 171 8.04 -3.32 -1.93
N MET A 172 6.95 -3.88 -1.38
CA MET A 172 5.68 -4.04 -2.07
C MET A 172 5.10 -2.68 -2.51
N GLU A 173 5.16 -1.67 -1.65
CA GLU A 173 4.75 -0.29 -1.96
C GLU A 173 5.55 0.26 -3.15
N LYS A 174 6.89 0.24 -3.07
CA LYS A 174 7.74 0.71 -4.17
C LYS A 174 7.40 0.00 -5.47
N TYR A 175 7.27 -1.33 -5.43
CA TYR A 175 6.89 -2.12 -6.60
C TYR A 175 5.52 -1.70 -7.15
N CYS A 176 4.51 -1.51 -6.29
CA CYS A 176 3.19 -1.05 -6.72
C CYS A 176 3.25 0.29 -7.43
N ALA A 177 3.97 1.27 -6.86
CA ALA A 177 4.15 2.58 -7.48
C ALA A 177 4.86 2.50 -8.84
N GLU A 178 5.84 1.61 -8.99
CA GLU A 178 6.59 1.47 -10.24
C GLU A 178 5.80 0.74 -11.34
N MET A 179 4.90 -0.16 -10.95
CA MET A 179 4.24 -1.10 -11.86
C MET A 179 2.80 -0.76 -12.23
N ALA A 180 2.14 0.12 -11.47
CA ALA A 180 0.78 0.58 -11.74
C ALA A 180 0.63 1.37 -13.05
N ASP A 181 -0.61 1.44 -13.56
CA ASP A 181 -0.98 2.23 -14.74
C ASP A 181 -0.89 3.74 -14.46
N GLY A 182 -1.06 4.14 -13.20
CA GLY A 182 -0.80 5.50 -12.74
C GLY A 182 -0.50 5.55 -11.24
N THR A 183 0.36 6.48 -10.84
CA THR A 183 0.64 6.78 -9.43
C THR A 183 0.33 8.23 -9.14
N ILE A 184 -0.60 8.45 -8.23
CA ILE A 184 -1.01 9.76 -7.75
C ILE A 184 -0.34 9.98 -6.41
N CYS A 185 0.55 10.97 -6.33
CA CYS A 185 1.08 11.46 -5.06
C CYS A 185 0.16 12.57 -4.55
N VAL A 186 -0.18 12.54 -3.27
CA VAL A 186 -1.07 13.55 -2.69
C VAL A 186 -0.43 14.93 -2.50
N SER A 187 0.89 15.02 -2.69
CA SER A 187 1.65 16.28 -2.69
C SER A 187 2.87 16.20 -3.59
N ALA A 188 3.35 17.36 -4.03
CA ALA A 188 4.60 17.45 -4.78
C ALA A 188 5.80 17.18 -3.87
N ALA A 189 5.71 17.46 -2.57
CA ALA A 189 6.73 17.13 -1.57
C ALA A 189 6.93 15.62 -1.47
N LEU A 190 5.85 14.85 -1.38
CA LEU A 190 5.91 13.40 -1.38
C LEU A 190 6.48 12.88 -2.70
N ARG A 191 6.04 13.41 -3.85
CA ARG A 191 6.60 13.04 -5.16
C ARG A 191 8.12 13.29 -5.22
N ARG A 192 8.58 14.47 -4.78
CA ARG A 192 10.02 14.81 -4.74
C ARG A 192 10.80 13.82 -3.88
N TRP A 193 10.23 13.43 -2.74
CA TRP A 193 10.83 12.40 -1.88
C TRP A 193 10.88 11.03 -2.57
N MET A 194 9.78 10.56 -3.18
CA MET A 194 9.77 9.26 -3.88
C MET A 194 10.82 9.21 -4.99
N VAL A 195 10.92 10.29 -5.77
CA VAL A 195 11.94 10.42 -6.83
C VAL A 195 13.35 10.45 -6.26
N SER A 196 13.59 11.13 -5.12
CA SER A 196 14.92 11.16 -4.50
C SER A 196 15.35 9.79 -3.93
N LYS A 197 14.38 8.91 -3.62
CA LYS A 197 14.63 7.49 -3.28
C LYS A 197 14.80 6.58 -4.50
N GLY A 198 14.82 7.15 -5.70
CA GLY A 198 15.01 6.41 -6.94
C GLY A 198 13.80 5.56 -7.35
N TRP A 199 12.59 5.96 -6.95
CA TRP A 199 11.36 5.30 -7.38
C TRP A 199 11.05 5.71 -8.82
N LYS A 200 10.78 4.72 -9.68
CA LYS A 200 10.63 4.90 -11.14
C LYS A 200 9.19 4.68 -11.61
N ALA A 201 8.23 5.40 -11.05
CA ALA A 201 6.84 5.29 -11.53
C ALA A 201 6.71 5.78 -12.98
N ARG A 202 5.93 5.04 -13.78
CA ARG A 202 5.69 5.33 -15.19
C ARG A 202 5.03 6.70 -15.40
N LYS A 203 4.06 7.03 -14.54
CA LYS A 203 3.35 8.31 -14.54
C LYS A 203 3.10 8.76 -13.10
N PHE A 204 3.83 9.78 -12.69
CA PHE A 204 3.55 10.52 -11.45
C PHE A 204 2.58 11.67 -11.74
N SER A 205 1.44 11.67 -11.05
CA SER A 205 0.56 12.84 -10.96
C SER A 205 0.58 13.37 -9.54
N VAL A 206 0.36 14.68 -9.37
CA VAL A 206 0.21 15.28 -8.04
C VAL A 206 -1.20 15.81 -7.94
N ILE A 207 -2.01 15.24 -7.05
CA ILE A 207 -3.38 15.66 -6.82
C ILE A 207 -3.60 15.68 -5.31
N PRO A 208 -3.95 16.83 -4.70
CA PRO A 208 -4.20 16.92 -3.27
C PRO A 208 -5.19 15.87 -2.78
N LEU A 209 -4.97 15.42 -1.54
CA LEU A 209 -5.83 14.43 -0.90
C LEU A 209 -7.30 14.88 -0.94
N LEU A 210 -8.17 14.01 -1.45
CA LEU A 210 -9.60 14.27 -1.44
C LEU A 210 -10.13 14.18 -0.01
N ARG A 211 -10.94 15.16 0.39
CA ARG A 211 -11.58 15.24 1.70
C ARG A 211 -13.04 15.63 1.56
N ASP A 212 -13.83 15.28 2.56
CA ASP A 212 -15.18 15.84 2.72
C ASP A 212 -15.08 17.35 3.01
N ALA A 213 -16.11 18.10 2.61
CA ALA A 213 -16.12 19.54 2.84
C ALA A 213 -16.14 19.85 4.33
N VAL A 214 -15.31 20.81 4.76
CA VAL A 214 -15.34 21.34 6.11
C VAL A 214 -16.40 22.43 6.17
N ASP A 215 -17.46 22.17 6.94
CA ASP A 215 -18.43 23.19 7.32
C ASP A 215 -18.44 23.28 8.85
N PRO A 216 -17.64 24.17 9.46
CA PRO A 216 -17.64 24.33 10.89
C PRO A 216 -19.04 24.78 11.32
N ALA A 217 -19.75 23.96 12.09
CA ALA A 217 -21.13 24.29 12.47
C ALA A 217 -21.13 25.57 13.34
N GLY A 218 -21.59 26.68 12.75
CA GLY A 218 -21.77 27.97 13.40
C GLY A 218 -20.89 29.08 12.81
N ALA A 219 -21.45 30.29 12.72
CA ALA A 219 -20.70 31.48 12.33
C ALA A 219 -19.38 31.53 13.10
N LEU A 220 -18.24 31.61 12.39
CA LEU A 220 -16.96 31.98 12.99
C LEU A 220 -17.25 33.15 13.93
N PRO A 221 -16.91 33.07 15.23
CA PRO A 221 -17.13 34.18 16.14
C PRO A 221 -16.54 35.42 15.47
N SER A 222 -17.33 36.49 15.40
CA SER A 222 -16.84 37.76 14.87
C SER A 222 -15.49 38.01 15.49
N THR A 223 -14.44 38.13 14.68
CA THR A 223 -13.08 38.46 15.12
C THR A 223 -13.09 39.88 15.68
N GLY A 224 -13.70 40.03 16.85
CA GLY A 224 -13.51 41.18 17.71
C GLY A 224 -12.06 41.15 18.18
N LYS A 225 -11.47 42.33 18.34
CA LYS A 225 -10.15 42.48 18.97
C LYS A 225 -10.20 41.86 20.37
N GLY A 226 -9.70 40.63 20.51
CA GLY A 226 -9.62 39.91 21.77
C GLY A 226 -8.58 38.80 21.64
N SER A 227 -7.69 38.71 22.63
CA SER A 227 -6.64 37.67 22.72
C SER A 227 -7.29 36.29 22.70
N ALA A 228 -6.77 35.37 21.88
CA ALA A 228 -7.15 33.96 22.00
C ALA A 228 -6.66 33.43 23.37
N SER A 229 -7.52 32.75 24.11
CA SER A 229 -7.18 32.12 25.41
C SER A 229 -7.03 30.60 25.32
N GLU A 230 -7.20 30.03 24.13
CA GLU A 230 -7.05 28.59 23.87
C GLU A 230 -6.17 28.33 22.64
N LEU A 231 -5.25 27.37 22.77
CA LEU A 231 -4.53 26.73 21.68
C LEU A 231 -5.17 25.37 21.40
N VAL A 232 -5.57 25.13 20.16
CA VAL A 232 -6.02 23.81 19.72
C VAL A 232 -4.93 23.16 18.87
N VAL A 233 -4.35 22.08 19.39
CA VAL A 233 -3.28 21.34 18.72
C VAL A 233 -3.89 20.41 17.67
N LEU A 234 -3.61 20.69 16.40
CA LEU A 234 -4.06 19.90 15.25
C LEU A 234 -2.90 19.04 14.73
N ALA A 235 -2.41 18.16 15.58
CA ALA A 235 -1.31 17.25 15.26
C ALA A 235 -1.59 15.85 15.81
N GLY A 236 -0.85 14.86 15.31
CA GLY A 236 -0.72 13.57 15.98
C GLY A 236 0.35 13.60 17.08
N TRP A 237 0.66 12.42 17.63
CA TRP A 237 1.60 12.26 18.74
C TRP A 237 2.86 11.46 18.38
N ARG A 238 3.27 11.52 17.11
CA ARG A 238 4.51 10.90 16.61
C ARG A 238 5.62 11.94 16.49
N HIS A 239 6.83 11.49 16.19
CA HIS A 239 7.97 12.40 16.02
C HIS A 239 7.75 13.34 14.83
N ARG A 240 7.27 12.81 13.69
CA ARG A 240 6.96 13.59 12.49
C ARG A 240 5.85 14.62 12.67
N ASP A 241 4.89 14.35 13.57
CA ASP A 241 3.80 15.27 13.90
C ASP A 241 4.30 16.46 14.76
N GLY A 242 5.54 16.37 15.25
CA GLY A 242 6.24 17.45 15.94
C GLY A 242 5.85 17.64 17.39
N LEU A 243 5.43 16.57 18.07
CA LEU A 243 5.12 16.63 19.49
C LEU A 243 6.25 17.24 20.34
N THR A 244 7.48 16.76 20.13
CA THR A 244 8.64 17.29 20.89
C THR A 244 8.91 18.75 20.55
N LEU A 245 8.76 19.14 19.28
CA LEU A 245 8.86 20.53 18.84
C LEU A 245 7.84 21.42 19.55
N LEU A 246 6.58 20.98 19.62
CA LEU A 246 5.54 21.68 20.34
C LEU A 246 5.86 21.79 21.84
N CYS A 247 6.22 20.70 22.50
CA CYS A 247 6.56 20.73 23.93
C CYS A 247 7.75 21.65 24.22
N ASP A 248 8.75 21.72 23.35
CA ASP A 248 9.88 22.64 23.51
C ASP A 248 9.45 24.11 23.30
N ALA A 249 8.59 24.38 22.32
CA ALA A 249 8.03 25.71 22.12
C ALA A 249 7.15 26.15 23.31
N LEU A 250 6.36 25.24 23.88
CA LEU A 250 5.51 25.52 25.05
C LEU A 250 6.33 25.77 26.32
N ASP A 251 7.46 25.09 26.50
CA ASP A 251 8.40 25.37 27.59
C ASP A 251 9.00 26.78 27.48
N ILE A 252 9.29 27.24 26.27
CA ILE A 252 9.75 28.62 26.02
C ILE A 252 8.61 29.61 26.32
N LEU A 253 7.42 29.33 25.79
CA LEU A 253 6.23 30.17 25.96
C LEU A 253 5.81 30.31 27.42
N ALA A 254 6.04 29.31 28.26
CA ALA A 254 5.73 29.32 29.70
C ALA A 254 6.30 30.52 30.46
N THR A 255 7.35 31.17 29.94
CA THR A 255 7.94 32.37 30.55
C THR A 255 7.16 33.66 30.29
N ALA A 256 6.32 33.70 29.24
CA ALA A 256 5.65 34.91 28.76
C ALA A 256 4.15 34.71 28.46
N ALA A 257 3.62 33.49 28.61
CA ALA A 257 2.23 33.16 28.28
C ALA A 257 1.20 33.93 29.13
N PRO A 258 0.02 34.25 28.57
CA PRO A 258 -1.13 34.72 29.33
C PRO A 258 -1.52 33.73 30.44
N LYS A 259 -1.96 34.25 31.61
CA LYS A 259 -2.30 33.43 32.79
C LYS A 259 -3.52 32.52 32.59
N ASP A 260 -4.41 32.89 31.68
CA ASP A 260 -5.65 32.19 31.35
C ASP A 260 -5.51 31.29 30.12
N LEU A 261 -4.30 31.16 29.56
CA LEU A 261 -4.05 30.31 28.42
C LEU A 261 -4.41 28.85 28.75
N SER A 262 -5.03 28.18 27.79
CA SER A 262 -5.31 26.76 27.83
C SER A 262 -4.85 26.07 26.54
N ILE A 263 -4.44 24.82 26.66
CA ILE A 263 -3.98 23.99 25.54
C ILE A 263 -4.89 22.79 25.45
N THR A 264 -5.53 22.61 24.31
CA THR A 264 -6.35 21.45 24.02
C THR A 264 -5.68 20.58 22.99
N ALA A 265 -5.52 19.31 23.34
CA ALA A 265 -4.96 18.30 22.47
C ALA A 265 -5.77 17.01 22.54
N PHE A 266 -5.76 16.23 21.45
CA PHE A 266 -6.65 15.07 21.26
C PHE A 266 -5.84 13.79 21.10
N GLY A 267 -6.20 12.72 21.79
CA GLY A 267 -5.59 11.39 21.60
C GLY A 267 -5.80 10.81 20.17
N PRO A 268 -5.38 9.55 19.93
CA PRO A 268 -4.72 8.66 20.87
C PRO A 268 -3.22 8.95 20.95
N PHE A 269 -2.61 8.63 22.09
CA PHE A 269 -1.18 8.79 22.28
C PHE A 269 -0.43 7.61 21.67
N GLY A 270 0.69 7.91 20.99
CA GLY A 270 1.63 6.91 20.47
C GLY A 270 2.87 6.77 21.36
N ARG A 271 3.98 6.37 20.74
CA ARG A 271 5.31 6.34 21.37
C ARG A 271 6.30 7.22 20.61
N ILE A 272 7.20 7.85 21.34
CA ILE A 272 8.34 8.59 20.77
C ILE A 272 9.59 8.14 21.52
N MET A 273 10.59 7.65 20.79
CA MET A 273 11.87 7.18 21.37
C MET A 273 11.68 6.17 22.52
N GLY A 274 10.70 5.27 22.39
CA GLY A 274 10.37 4.26 23.40
C GLY A 274 9.44 4.74 24.53
N GLU A 275 9.25 6.04 24.72
CA GLU A 275 8.38 6.62 25.74
C GLU A 275 6.92 6.79 25.26
N HIS A 276 5.94 6.61 26.16
CA HIS A 276 4.54 6.91 25.88
C HIS A 276 4.32 8.44 25.76
N SER A 277 3.89 8.90 24.58
CA SER A 277 3.78 10.33 24.23
C SER A 277 2.86 11.14 25.17
N GLY A 278 1.77 10.56 25.65
CA GLY A 278 0.89 11.24 26.62
C GLY A 278 1.57 11.47 27.98
N GLY A 279 2.43 10.54 28.41
CA GLY A 279 3.18 10.67 29.67
C GLY A 279 4.24 11.77 29.58
N LEU A 280 4.94 11.85 28.44
CA LEU A 280 5.86 12.94 28.13
C LEU A 280 5.18 14.32 28.27
N VAL A 281 3.98 14.46 27.70
CA VAL A 281 3.23 15.72 27.69
C VAL A 281 2.75 16.11 29.07
N VAL A 282 2.17 15.17 29.82
CA VAL A 282 1.70 15.42 31.20
C VAL A 282 2.87 15.85 32.08
N ARG A 283 4.02 15.17 32.01
CA ARG A 283 5.22 15.54 32.77
C ARG A 283 5.72 16.94 32.43
N ARG A 284 5.69 17.33 31.15
CA ARG A 284 6.07 18.69 30.73
C ARG A 284 5.07 19.73 31.24
N ALA A 285 3.79 19.40 31.20
CA ALA A 285 2.71 20.27 31.65
C ALA A 285 2.73 20.61 33.14
N GLU A 286 3.34 19.78 34.00
CA GLU A 286 3.55 20.11 35.43
C GLU A 286 4.33 21.41 35.64
N ARG A 287 5.13 21.83 34.65
CA ARG A 287 5.94 23.05 34.70
C ARG A 287 5.30 24.24 33.98
N TRP A 288 4.21 24.01 33.25
CA TRP A 288 3.56 25.07 32.48
C TRP A 288 2.61 25.88 33.36
N PRO A 289 2.55 27.21 33.21
CA PRO A 289 1.62 28.06 33.97
C PRO A 289 0.18 28.00 33.43
N PHE A 290 -0.04 27.31 32.31
CA PHE A 290 -1.31 27.24 31.59
C PHE A 290 -1.95 25.85 31.69
N LYS A 291 -3.27 25.80 31.49
CA LYS A 291 -4.07 24.57 31.65
C LYS A 291 -3.92 23.64 30.45
N LEU A 292 -3.62 22.36 30.68
CA LEU A 292 -3.68 21.32 29.65
C LEU A 292 -5.02 20.57 29.70
N ASN A 293 -5.75 20.54 28.58
CA ASN A 293 -6.94 19.74 28.35
C ASN A 293 -6.60 18.60 27.37
N LEU A 294 -6.62 17.36 27.86
CA LEU A 294 -6.47 16.18 27.01
C LEU A 294 -7.84 15.58 26.72
N LEU A 295 -8.24 15.60 25.45
CA LEU A 295 -9.50 15.06 24.98
C LEU A 295 -9.31 13.69 24.31
N ALA A 296 -10.40 12.92 24.24
CA ALA A 296 -10.43 11.66 23.51
C ALA A 296 -10.09 11.86 22.02
N ASN A 297 -9.71 10.77 21.35
CA ASN A 297 -9.46 10.80 19.92
C ASN A 297 -10.69 11.32 19.16
N ALA A 298 -10.44 12.23 18.23
CA ALA A 298 -11.44 12.85 17.37
C ALA A 298 -10.90 12.94 15.94
N ASP A 299 -11.79 12.88 14.95
CA ASP A 299 -11.43 13.17 13.55
C ASP A 299 -11.09 14.67 13.36
N LEU A 300 -10.45 14.99 12.24
CA LEU A 300 -10.00 16.35 11.93
C LEU A 300 -11.15 17.36 11.96
N ASN A 301 -12.31 17.02 11.39
CA ASN A 301 -13.48 17.89 11.37
C ASN A 301 -13.92 18.27 12.78
N THR A 302 -14.05 17.29 13.68
CA THR A 302 -14.41 17.53 15.09
C THR A 302 -13.40 18.46 15.80
N ARG A 303 -12.11 18.34 15.49
CA ARG A 303 -11.06 19.20 16.08
C ARG A 303 -11.14 20.64 15.55
N LEU A 304 -11.35 20.80 14.24
CA LEU A 304 -11.55 22.11 13.59
C LEU A 304 -12.80 22.79 14.14
N ASP A 305 -13.88 22.04 14.31
CA ASP A 305 -15.15 22.47 14.87
C ASP A 305 -14.99 23.05 16.29
N ARG A 306 -14.14 22.42 17.11
CA ARG A 306 -13.81 22.97 18.43
C ARG A 306 -13.08 24.30 18.30
N ALA A 307 -12.03 24.36 17.48
CA ALA A 307 -11.25 25.57 17.28
C ALA A 307 -12.14 26.74 16.79
N ALA A 308 -13.06 26.46 15.87
CA ALA A 308 -14.04 27.44 15.38
C ALA A 308 -14.96 27.92 16.51
N ARG A 309 -15.57 27.01 17.27
CA ARG A 309 -16.54 27.34 18.33
C ARG A 309 -15.92 28.10 19.50
N THR A 310 -14.66 27.83 19.84
CA THR A 310 -13.98 28.49 20.96
C THR A 310 -13.17 29.71 20.55
N GLY A 311 -13.05 29.99 19.25
CA GLY A 311 -12.18 31.07 18.74
C GLY A 311 -10.69 30.81 19.03
N ALA A 312 -10.31 29.55 19.19
CA ALA A 312 -8.95 29.15 19.53
C ALA A 312 -7.98 29.36 18.36
N LEU A 313 -6.70 29.56 18.71
CA LEU A 313 -5.62 29.51 17.73
C LEU A 313 -5.29 28.04 17.42
N ALA A 314 -5.41 27.65 16.15
CA ALA A 314 -4.98 26.34 15.71
C ALA A 314 -3.44 26.27 15.60
N VAL A 315 -2.84 25.16 16.05
CA VAL A 315 -1.39 24.95 15.95
C VAL A 315 -1.09 23.64 15.23
N VAL A 316 -0.29 23.71 14.16
CA VAL A 316 0.18 22.56 13.36
C VAL A 316 1.71 22.50 13.39
N PRO A 317 2.31 21.88 14.43
CA PRO A 317 3.74 21.94 14.71
C PRO A 317 4.54 20.84 13.98
N ALA A 318 4.12 20.39 12.79
CA ALA A 318 4.72 19.22 12.13
C ALA A 318 6.24 19.36 11.90
N ARG A 319 6.97 18.25 12.00
CA ARG A 319 8.38 18.15 11.56
C ARG A 319 8.51 17.65 10.13
N ALA A 320 7.51 16.90 9.65
CA ALA A 320 7.39 16.46 8.28
C ALA A 320 5.92 16.29 7.93
N ALA A 321 5.53 16.63 6.71
CA ALA A 321 4.15 16.51 6.23
C ALA A 321 4.13 15.97 4.80
N SER A 322 3.39 14.90 4.57
CA SER A 322 3.20 14.32 3.24
C SER A 322 1.91 14.75 2.55
N THR A 323 0.87 15.11 3.31
CA THR A 323 -0.47 15.46 2.77
C THR A 323 -0.78 16.96 2.82
N GLY A 324 -0.33 17.66 3.87
CA GLY A 324 -0.71 19.06 4.13
C GLY A 324 -2.20 19.24 4.45
N ALA A 325 -2.94 18.14 4.67
CA ALA A 325 -4.39 18.11 4.78
C ALA A 325 -4.92 18.98 5.92
N THR A 326 -4.29 18.93 7.09
CA THR A 326 -4.66 19.76 8.26
C THR A 326 -4.54 21.24 7.97
N VAL A 327 -3.44 21.67 7.34
CA VAL A 327 -3.22 23.08 7.00
C VAL A 327 -4.26 23.55 5.97
N ALA A 328 -4.51 22.75 4.94
CA ALA A 328 -5.54 23.05 3.95
C ALA A 328 -6.93 23.17 4.60
N ALA A 329 -7.26 22.29 5.55
CA ALA A 329 -8.53 22.31 6.25
C ALA A 329 -8.71 23.56 7.13
N CYS A 330 -7.65 24.03 7.80
CA CYS A 330 -7.68 25.30 8.54
C CYS A 330 -7.98 26.49 7.61
N ILE A 331 -7.37 26.51 6.42
CA ILE A 331 -7.58 27.57 5.41
C ILE A 331 -9.01 27.53 4.87
N GLU A 332 -9.53 26.34 4.55
CA GLU A 332 -10.91 26.14 4.10
C GLU A 332 -11.94 26.55 5.16
N ALA A 333 -11.62 26.38 6.44
CA ALA A 333 -12.43 26.79 7.57
C ALA A 333 -12.25 28.27 7.96
N GLY A 334 -11.23 28.97 7.43
CA GLY A 334 -10.90 30.35 7.80
C GLY A 334 -10.42 30.49 9.25
N LEU A 335 -9.79 29.45 9.81
CA LEU A 335 -9.32 29.46 11.20
C LEU A 335 -7.96 30.18 11.32
N PRO A 336 -7.74 30.97 12.39
CA PRO A 336 -6.41 31.47 12.70
C PRO A 336 -5.51 30.26 13.02
N VAL A 337 -4.39 30.14 12.31
CA VAL A 337 -3.49 28.99 12.44
C VAL A 337 -2.03 29.42 12.41
N VAL A 338 -1.23 28.81 13.29
CA VAL A 338 0.24 28.80 13.22
C VAL A 338 0.68 27.41 12.79
N ALA A 339 1.38 27.31 11.67
CA ALA A 339 1.82 26.05 11.09
C ALA A 339 3.30 26.09 10.68
N THR A 340 3.96 24.93 10.75
CA THR A 340 5.36 24.81 10.36
C THR A 340 5.56 24.65 8.85
N ASN A 341 6.65 25.21 8.34
CA ASN A 341 7.08 25.23 6.95
C ASN A 341 7.77 23.90 6.56
N VAL A 342 7.01 22.81 6.53
CA VAL A 342 7.55 21.47 6.24
C VAL A 342 6.75 20.74 5.18
N GLY A 343 7.45 20.14 4.21
CA GLY A 343 6.86 19.25 3.21
C GLY A 343 5.60 19.83 2.55
N ALA A 344 4.51 19.07 2.62
CA ALA A 344 3.22 19.43 2.02
C ALA A 344 2.48 20.57 2.72
N ASN A 345 2.87 20.99 3.93
CA ASN A 345 2.26 22.17 4.57
C ASN A 345 2.51 23.44 3.75
N ALA A 346 3.72 23.58 3.19
CA ALA A 346 4.08 24.72 2.33
C ALA A 346 3.20 24.77 1.06
N GLU A 347 2.87 23.61 0.51
CA GLU A 347 2.04 23.48 -0.69
C GLU A 347 0.56 23.78 -0.40
N ALA A 348 0.09 23.39 0.78
CA ALA A 348 -1.25 23.70 1.26
C ALA A 348 -1.45 25.18 1.60
N TRP A 349 -0.39 25.87 2.06
CA TRP A 349 -0.47 27.22 2.61
C TRP A 349 -0.69 28.34 1.58
N LEU A 350 -0.07 28.23 0.39
CA LEU A 350 -0.27 29.16 -0.72
C LEU A 350 0.10 30.61 -0.41
N ALA A 351 1.38 30.83 -0.12
CA ALA A 351 1.92 32.14 0.23
C ALA A 351 1.56 33.26 -0.76
N GLU A 352 1.37 32.95 -2.05
CA GLU A 352 0.96 33.91 -3.09
C GLU A 352 -0.43 34.55 -2.85
N ALA A 353 -1.27 33.96 -1.99
CA ALA A 353 -2.56 34.52 -1.59
C ALA A 353 -2.46 35.59 -0.48
N GLY A 354 -1.25 36.01 -0.09
CA GLY A 354 -1.06 37.03 0.95
C GLY A 354 -1.35 36.52 2.37
N GLN A 355 -1.30 35.20 2.58
CA GLN A 355 -1.42 34.56 3.89
C GLN A 355 -0.19 34.90 4.76
N PRO A 356 -0.31 34.93 6.11
CA PRO A 356 0.82 35.05 7.03
C PRO A 356 1.93 34.02 6.74
N GLY A 357 3.18 34.22 7.12
CA GLY A 357 4.24 33.23 6.83
C GLY A 357 4.07 31.93 7.63
N LEU A 358 4.40 30.78 7.02
CA LEU A 358 4.67 29.56 7.78
C LEU A 358 5.94 29.71 8.62
N VAL A 359 6.03 28.96 9.71
CA VAL A 359 7.11 29.07 10.69
C VAL A 359 8.15 27.99 10.46
N GLU A 360 9.43 28.29 10.57
CA GLU A 360 10.45 27.24 10.55
C GLU A 360 10.23 26.22 11.70
N PRO A 361 10.53 24.92 11.50
CA PRO A 361 10.29 23.87 12.51
C PRO A 361 11.32 23.90 13.66
N ASP A 362 11.42 25.06 14.31
CA ASP A 362 12.31 25.39 15.43
C ASP A 362 11.50 25.80 16.66
N PRO A 363 11.86 25.35 17.88
CA PRO A 363 11.09 25.65 19.09
C PRO A 363 10.92 27.14 19.39
N ALA A 364 11.97 27.95 19.21
CA ALA A 364 11.94 29.37 19.53
C ALA A 364 11.11 30.13 18.49
N ALA A 365 11.29 29.81 17.21
CA ALA A 365 10.47 30.38 16.14
C ALA A 365 8.98 30.05 16.32
N LEU A 366 8.66 28.80 16.66
CA LEU A 366 7.29 28.37 16.93
C LEU A 366 6.69 29.06 18.15
N ALA A 367 7.44 29.16 19.26
CA ALA A 367 6.99 29.87 20.46
C ALA A 367 6.72 31.34 20.19
N GLN A 368 7.60 32.02 19.45
CA GLN A 368 7.44 33.41 19.06
C GLN A 368 6.20 33.62 18.18
N ALA A 369 5.99 32.74 17.20
CA ALA A 369 4.83 32.81 16.31
C ALA A 369 3.52 32.55 17.06
N ILE A 370 3.49 31.59 17.99
CA ILE A 370 2.33 31.35 18.85
C ILE A 370 2.06 32.59 19.73
N SER A 371 3.09 33.15 20.37
CA SER A 371 2.93 34.34 21.21
C SER A 371 2.36 35.52 20.42
N ALA A 372 2.92 35.81 19.24
CA ALA A 372 2.43 36.90 18.39
C ALA A 372 0.99 36.66 17.90
N ALA A 373 0.64 35.42 17.58
CA ALA A 373 -0.69 35.04 17.13
C ALA A 373 -1.74 34.99 18.26
N LEU A 374 -1.32 34.86 19.53
CA LEU A 374 -2.22 35.02 20.67
C LEU A 374 -2.63 36.49 20.83
N ASP A 375 -1.68 37.42 20.62
CA ASP A 375 -1.91 38.87 20.70
C ASP A 375 -2.68 39.43 19.49
N ASP A 376 -2.27 39.05 18.28
CA ASP A 376 -2.90 39.44 17.01
C ASP A 376 -3.10 38.21 16.11
N PRO A 377 -4.26 37.53 16.22
CA PRO A 377 -4.52 36.31 15.48
C PRO A 377 -4.40 36.49 13.96
N PRO A 378 -3.68 35.58 13.26
CA PRO A 378 -3.49 35.66 11.83
C PRO A 378 -4.83 35.63 11.08
N ARG A 379 -5.03 36.58 10.16
CA ARG A 379 -6.18 36.58 9.26
C ARG A 379 -5.92 35.64 8.10
N VAL A 380 -6.59 34.49 8.12
CA VAL A 380 -6.47 33.49 7.05
C VAL A 380 -7.56 33.71 6.02
N GLN A 381 -7.18 33.90 4.76
CA GLN A 381 -8.15 34.02 3.67
C GLN A 381 -8.74 32.65 3.34
N ARG A 382 -10.07 32.53 3.35
CA ARG A 382 -10.76 31.30 2.93
C ARG A 382 -10.60 31.07 1.43
N ILE A 383 -10.11 29.90 1.05
CA ILE A 383 -9.93 29.49 -0.35
C ILE A 383 -10.60 28.12 -0.54
N ASP A 384 -11.65 28.05 -1.36
CA ASP A 384 -12.29 26.78 -1.72
C ASP A 384 -11.53 26.10 -2.88
N ARG A 385 -10.69 25.12 -2.53
CA ARG A 385 -9.99 24.27 -3.50
C ARG A 385 -10.67 22.93 -3.75
N LEU A 386 -11.67 22.58 -2.95
CA LEU A 386 -12.29 21.27 -3.00
C LEU A 386 -12.91 21.01 -4.36
N ARG A 387 -13.48 22.03 -5.01
CA ARG A 387 -14.01 21.90 -6.37
C ARG A 387 -12.93 21.53 -7.39
N GLN A 388 -11.78 22.20 -7.35
CA GLN A 388 -10.67 21.93 -8.28
C GLN A 388 -10.07 20.54 -8.01
N THR A 389 -9.87 20.18 -6.74
CA THR A 389 -9.40 18.85 -6.35
C THR A 389 -10.36 17.76 -6.81
N ARG A 390 -11.67 17.91 -6.61
CA ARG A 390 -12.69 16.96 -7.08
C ARG A 390 -12.62 16.76 -8.59
N GLN A 391 -12.55 17.84 -9.35
CA GLN A 391 -12.43 17.73 -10.81
C GLN A 391 -11.16 17.00 -11.21
N ALA A 392 -10.01 17.33 -10.61
CA ALA A 392 -8.76 16.67 -10.88
C ALA A 392 -8.81 15.16 -10.61
N TRP A 393 -9.53 14.72 -9.56
CA TRP A 393 -9.77 13.30 -9.28
C TRP A 393 -10.68 12.63 -10.31
N LEU A 394 -11.76 13.29 -10.74
CA LEU A 394 -12.65 12.79 -11.81
C LEU A 394 -11.89 12.58 -13.13
N ASP A 395 -10.92 13.44 -13.44
CA ASP A 395 -10.08 13.35 -14.65
C ASP A 395 -9.09 12.18 -14.63
N THR A 396 -8.93 11.48 -13.49
CA THR A 396 -8.01 10.33 -13.38
C THR A 396 -8.61 9.01 -13.85
N ARG A 397 -9.92 8.97 -14.15
CA ARG A 397 -10.65 7.72 -14.42
C ARG A 397 -10.36 7.11 -15.80
N ASP A 398 -9.53 7.76 -16.59
CA ASP A 398 -8.99 7.25 -17.86
C ASP A 398 -7.46 7.14 -17.79
N PRO A 399 -6.90 6.25 -16.95
CA PRO A 399 -5.46 6.10 -16.84
C PRO A 399 -4.86 5.55 -18.14
N PRO A 400 -3.62 5.92 -18.48
CA PRO A 400 -2.93 5.34 -19.62
C PRO A 400 -2.79 3.84 -19.39
N ARG A 401 -3.26 3.02 -20.34
CA ARG A 401 -3.15 1.57 -20.22
C ARG A 401 -1.69 1.12 -20.32
N ARG A 402 -1.30 0.21 -19.43
CA ARG A 402 -0.05 -0.55 -19.56
C ARG A 402 -0.02 -1.22 -20.94
N ARG A 403 1.00 -0.91 -21.73
CA ARG A 403 1.29 -1.69 -22.94
C ARG A 403 1.66 -3.09 -22.51
N ALA A 404 0.93 -4.09 -23.00
CA ALA A 404 1.40 -5.47 -22.96
C ALA A 404 2.79 -5.50 -23.60
N ARG A 405 3.78 -6.07 -22.90
CA ARG A 405 5.03 -6.42 -23.56
C ARG A 405 4.66 -7.41 -24.68
N LYS A 406 5.24 -7.23 -25.87
CA LYS A 406 4.94 -8.07 -27.05
C LYS A 406 4.98 -9.54 -26.63
N GLY A 407 3.87 -10.25 -26.86
CA GLY A 407 3.76 -11.67 -26.55
C GLY A 407 4.70 -12.52 -27.40
N ALA A 408 5.25 -13.53 -26.74
CA ALA A 408 5.96 -14.71 -27.24
C ALA A 408 6.85 -14.49 -28.48
N GLY A 409 8.16 -14.31 -28.24
CA GLY A 409 9.17 -14.80 -29.17
C GLY A 409 9.08 -16.33 -29.34
N PRO A 410 9.97 -16.96 -30.12
CA PRO A 410 9.98 -18.42 -30.26
C PRO A 410 10.02 -19.09 -28.88
N SER A 411 9.21 -20.15 -28.69
CA SER A 411 9.15 -20.93 -27.45
C SER A 411 10.52 -21.52 -27.12
N PRO A 412 11.26 -21.02 -26.11
CA PRO A 412 12.60 -21.51 -25.80
C PRO A 412 12.55 -22.98 -25.34
N LEU A 413 13.62 -23.74 -25.61
CA LEU A 413 13.75 -25.09 -25.05
C LEU A 413 13.91 -24.98 -23.52
N VAL A 414 13.03 -25.66 -22.78
CA VAL A 414 13.11 -25.74 -21.31
C VAL A 414 13.71 -27.08 -20.91
N SER A 415 14.84 -27.05 -20.23
CA SER A 415 15.46 -28.25 -19.67
C SER A 415 15.04 -28.44 -18.22
N ILE A 416 14.31 -29.51 -17.95
CA ILE A 416 13.93 -29.90 -16.60
C ILE A 416 15.06 -30.76 -16.02
N VAL A 417 15.64 -30.33 -14.91
CA VAL A 417 16.67 -31.08 -14.18
C VAL A 417 16.03 -31.69 -12.95
N MET A 418 16.04 -33.02 -12.90
CA MET A 418 15.45 -33.81 -11.83
C MET A 418 16.52 -34.65 -11.14
N ALA A 419 16.77 -34.40 -9.86
CA ALA A 419 17.62 -35.28 -9.07
C ALA A 419 16.79 -36.41 -8.46
N HIS A 420 17.36 -37.62 -8.46
CA HIS A 420 16.73 -38.81 -7.90
C HIS A 420 17.70 -39.63 -7.07
N ARG A 421 17.22 -40.18 -5.95
CA ARG A 421 17.88 -41.27 -5.25
C ARG A 421 16.89 -42.10 -4.44
N ASN A 422 16.74 -43.39 -4.78
CA ASN A 422 16.01 -44.37 -3.97
C ASN A 422 14.54 -44.03 -3.64
N ARG A 423 13.86 -43.22 -4.46
CA ARG A 423 12.44 -42.82 -4.27
C ARG A 423 11.57 -43.20 -5.48
N PRO A 424 11.49 -44.48 -5.87
CA PRO A 424 10.88 -44.89 -7.14
C PRO A 424 9.40 -44.49 -7.27
N SER A 425 8.65 -44.48 -6.17
CA SER A 425 7.23 -44.09 -6.15
C SER A 425 7.02 -42.62 -6.48
N TYR A 426 7.80 -41.71 -5.89
CA TYR A 426 7.71 -40.28 -6.20
C TYR A 426 8.27 -39.98 -7.58
N LEU A 427 9.37 -40.62 -7.98
CA LEU A 427 9.94 -40.46 -9.32
C LEU A 427 8.91 -40.75 -10.43
N LYS A 428 8.11 -41.82 -10.28
CA LYS A 428 7.02 -42.13 -11.22
C LYS A 428 5.99 -41.01 -11.31
N GLN A 429 5.61 -40.43 -10.18
CA GLN A 429 4.64 -39.31 -10.13
C GLN A 429 5.23 -38.05 -10.75
N ALA A 430 6.49 -37.72 -10.43
CA ALA A 430 7.18 -36.55 -10.97
C ALA A 430 7.38 -36.64 -12.49
N ILE A 431 7.78 -37.81 -13.01
CA ILE A 431 7.88 -38.04 -14.47
C ILE A 431 6.51 -37.91 -15.13
N ALA A 432 5.46 -38.50 -14.55
CA ALA A 432 4.12 -38.39 -15.09
C ALA A 432 3.63 -36.92 -15.15
N ALA A 433 4.01 -36.10 -14.15
CA ALA A 433 3.70 -34.66 -14.15
C ALA A 433 4.48 -33.90 -15.24
N VAL A 434 5.72 -34.28 -15.53
CA VAL A 434 6.51 -33.74 -16.65
C VAL A 434 5.92 -34.16 -18.01
N GLU A 435 5.50 -35.41 -18.15
CA GLU A 435 4.86 -35.91 -19.37
C GLU A 435 3.48 -35.27 -19.64
N ALA A 436 2.81 -34.79 -18.59
CA ALA A 436 1.51 -34.12 -18.69
C ALA A 436 1.61 -32.61 -18.98
N GLN A 437 2.82 -32.05 -19.21
CA GLN A 437 2.97 -30.63 -19.49
C GLN A 437 2.34 -30.23 -20.83
N THR A 438 1.69 -29.06 -20.88
CA THR A 438 1.16 -28.45 -22.12
C THR A 438 2.24 -27.85 -23.00
N TYR A 439 3.43 -27.61 -22.45
CA TYR A 439 4.55 -27.01 -23.16
C TYR A 439 5.38 -28.07 -23.90
N GLU A 440 5.36 -28.04 -25.24
CA GLU A 440 5.97 -29.12 -26.05
C GLU A 440 7.50 -29.05 -26.12
N ASN A 441 8.11 -27.86 -26.10
CA ASN A 441 9.54 -27.68 -26.33
C ASN A 441 10.35 -27.87 -25.04
N LEU A 442 10.33 -29.08 -24.47
CA LEU A 442 11.06 -29.42 -23.25
C LEU A 442 11.90 -30.70 -23.36
N GLU A 443 12.96 -30.77 -22.57
CA GLU A 443 13.72 -32.01 -22.31
C GLU A 443 13.77 -32.30 -20.82
N LEU A 444 13.82 -33.58 -20.44
CA LEU A 444 14.06 -34.02 -19.07
C LEU A 444 15.48 -34.59 -18.94
N VAL A 445 16.23 -34.08 -17.98
CA VAL A 445 17.53 -34.62 -17.55
C VAL A 445 17.38 -35.16 -16.14
N LEU A 446 17.18 -36.47 -16.04
CA LEU A 446 17.10 -37.21 -14.78
C LEU A 446 18.50 -37.59 -14.32
N VAL A 447 18.88 -37.21 -13.11
CA VAL A 447 20.18 -37.52 -12.52
C VAL A 447 19.99 -38.47 -11.34
N ASP A 448 20.38 -39.73 -11.52
CA ASP A 448 20.47 -40.71 -10.46
C ASP A 448 21.75 -40.47 -9.63
N ASP A 449 21.59 -39.97 -8.41
CA ASP A 449 22.68 -39.70 -7.45
C ASP A 449 23.05 -40.96 -6.66
N GLY A 450 23.27 -42.06 -7.38
CA GLY A 450 23.77 -43.32 -6.85
C GLY A 450 22.71 -44.12 -6.10
N SER A 451 21.59 -44.42 -6.76
CA SER A 451 20.59 -45.34 -6.21
C SER A 451 21.19 -46.74 -6.02
N ASP A 452 20.93 -47.30 -4.84
CA ASP A 452 21.38 -48.63 -4.43
C ASP A 452 20.22 -49.62 -4.19
N LEU A 453 18.98 -49.13 -4.17
CA LEU A 453 17.80 -49.98 -4.15
C LEU A 453 17.58 -50.64 -5.52
N ASP A 454 17.39 -51.96 -5.51
CA ASP A 454 17.13 -52.72 -6.74
C ASP A 454 15.86 -52.24 -7.47
N GLU A 455 14.84 -51.82 -6.73
CA GLU A 455 13.62 -51.26 -7.33
C GLU A 455 13.90 -49.97 -8.11
N ALA A 456 14.70 -49.07 -7.54
CA ALA A 456 15.08 -47.82 -8.21
C ALA A 456 15.91 -48.08 -9.47
N ARG A 457 16.88 -49.01 -9.39
CA ARG A 457 17.70 -49.41 -10.55
C ARG A 457 16.86 -50.01 -11.66
N ARG A 458 15.95 -50.95 -11.33
CA ARG A 458 15.02 -51.55 -12.30
C ARG A 458 14.11 -50.51 -12.95
N LEU A 459 13.63 -49.54 -12.17
CA LEU A 459 12.81 -48.44 -12.71
C LEU A 459 13.61 -47.60 -13.72
N LEU A 460 14.83 -47.20 -13.37
CA LEU A 460 15.71 -46.43 -14.27
C LEU A 460 16.02 -47.20 -15.57
N ASP A 461 16.29 -48.50 -15.47
CA ASP A 461 16.51 -49.37 -16.65
C ASP A 461 15.26 -49.45 -17.54
N ALA A 462 14.07 -49.50 -16.95
CA ALA A 462 12.81 -49.54 -17.70
C ALA A 462 12.46 -48.20 -18.38
N LEU A 463 12.86 -47.08 -17.79
CA LEU A 463 12.59 -45.73 -18.32
C LEU A 463 13.52 -45.33 -19.48
N GLU A 464 14.76 -45.84 -19.48
CA GLU A 464 15.83 -45.45 -20.41
C GLU A 464 15.42 -45.47 -21.90
N PRO A 465 14.74 -46.52 -22.44
CA PRO A 465 14.35 -46.52 -23.85
C PRO A 465 13.38 -45.40 -24.22
N GLY A 466 12.38 -45.13 -23.36
CA GLY A 466 11.39 -44.08 -23.56
C GLY A 466 12.01 -42.68 -23.46
N PHE A 467 12.95 -42.48 -22.53
CA PHE A 467 13.71 -41.24 -22.41
C PHE A 467 14.49 -40.95 -23.71
N ARG A 468 15.23 -41.94 -24.22
CA ARG A 468 16.00 -41.77 -25.47
C ARG A 468 15.12 -41.44 -26.67
N GLN A 469 13.94 -42.05 -26.79
CA GLN A 469 12.99 -41.76 -27.88
C GLN A 469 12.50 -40.31 -27.87
N ARG A 470 12.35 -39.71 -26.67
CA ARG A 470 11.97 -38.30 -26.50
C ARG A 470 13.15 -37.32 -26.57
N GLY A 471 14.38 -37.81 -26.73
CA GLY A 471 15.59 -36.99 -26.62
C GLY A 471 15.96 -36.60 -25.18
N TRP A 472 15.33 -37.22 -24.19
CA TRP A 472 15.60 -37.02 -22.76
C TRP A 472 16.80 -37.86 -22.30
N LYS A 473 17.34 -37.56 -21.13
CA LYS A 473 18.61 -38.14 -20.63
C LYS A 473 18.44 -38.68 -19.21
N ILE A 474 19.04 -39.85 -18.96
CA ILE A 474 19.26 -40.37 -17.61
C ILE A 474 20.77 -40.41 -17.35
N LEU A 475 21.23 -39.69 -16.34
CA LEU A 475 22.63 -39.64 -15.91
C LEU A 475 22.79 -40.43 -14.62
N ARG A 476 23.55 -41.53 -14.69
CA ARG A 476 23.88 -42.34 -13.50
C ARG A 476 25.26 -41.95 -12.98
N ARG A 477 25.35 -41.68 -11.68
CA ARG A 477 26.61 -41.25 -11.07
C ARG A 477 26.76 -41.79 -9.64
N PRO A 478 27.99 -41.93 -9.12
CA PRO A 478 28.20 -42.24 -7.72
C PRO A 478 27.60 -41.14 -6.83
N HIS A 479 27.00 -41.57 -5.70
CA HIS A 479 26.38 -40.69 -4.73
C HIS A 479 27.35 -39.63 -4.21
N LYS A 480 26.89 -38.37 -4.13
CA LYS A 480 27.59 -37.29 -3.42
C LYS A 480 26.63 -36.48 -2.56
N HIS A 481 25.92 -35.55 -3.19
CA HIS A 481 24.94 -34.66 -2.56
C HIS A 481 24.09 -34.01 -3.66
N LEU A 482 22.90 -33.50 -3.28
CA LEU A 482 21.91 -32.94 -4.21
C LEU A 482 22.47 -31.87 -5.15
N GLY A 483 23.26 -30.92 -4.63
CA GLY A 483 23.90 -29.88 -5.45
C GLY A 483 24.83 -30.44 -6.54
N ALA A 484 25.54 -31.54 -6.28
CA ALA A 484 26.40 -32.17 -7.29
C ALA A 484 25.57 -32.85 -8.39
N ALA A 485 24.42 -33.43 -8.03
CA ALA A 485 23.48 -34.03 -8.97
C ALA A 485 22.86 -32.96 -9.89
N ARG A 486 22.29 -31.88 -9.31
CA ARG A 486 21.74 -30.76 -10.09
C ARG A 486 22.79 -30.13 -11.01
N ASN A 487 24.02 -29.90 -10.53
CA ASN A 487 25.12 -29.39 -11.37
C ASN A 487 25.52 -30.34 -12.51
N ALA A 488 25.46 -31.66 -12.30
CA ALA A 488 25.68 -32.62 -13.37
C ALA A 488 24.55 -32.59 -14.40
N GLY A 489 23.31 -32.45 -13.95
CA GLY A 489 22.14 -32.26 -14.81
C GLY A 489 22.26 -31.02 -15.67
N ILE A 490 22.55 -29.85 -15.08
CA ILE A 490 22.75 -28.57 -15.80
C ILE A 490 23.82 -28.71 -16.89
N ARG A 491 24.93 -29.41 -16.64
CA ARG A 491 25.97 -29.59 -17.68
C ARG A 491 25.52 -30.43 -18.88
N ALA A 492 24.42 -31.17 -18.75
CA ALA A 492 23.87 -32.01 -19.80
C ALA A 492 22.61 -31.41 -20.47
N THR A 493 22.16 -30.24 -20.03
CA THR A 493 21.03 -29.53 -20.63
C THR A 493 21.43 -28.83 -21.93
N GLN A 494 20.47 -28.63 -22.81
CA GLN A 494 20.57 -27.91 -24.09
C GLN A 494 19.59 -26.73 -24.15
N GLY A 495 18.68 -26.63 -23.19
CA GLY A 495 17.68 -25.59 -23.10
C GLY A 495 18.26 -24.22 -22.76
N GLU A 496 17.57 -23.21 -23.25
CA GLU A 496 17.83 -21.81 -22.90
C GLU A 496 17.36 -21.51 -21.48
N LEU A 497 16.30 -22.20 -21.03
CA LEU A 497 15.76 -22.10 -19.68
C LEU A 497 15.99 -23.43 -18.94
N VAL A 498 16.25 -23.33 -17.64
CA VAL A 498 16.42 -24.50 -16.77
C VAL A 498 15.38 -24.44 -15.65
N LEU A 499 14.61 -25.52 -15.50
CA LEU A 499 13.68 -25.72 -14.40
C LEU A 499 14.20 -26.84 -13.49
N PHE A 500 14.38 -26.55 -12.21
CA PHE A 500 14.63 -27.60 -11.22
C PHE A 500 13.29 -28.16 -10.74
N ALA A 501 13.07 -29.45 -10.98
CA ALA A 501 11.92 -30.20 -10.48
C ALA A 501 12.41 -31.59 -10.07
N ASP A 502 12.64 -31.78 -8.77
CA ASP A 502 13.20 -33.02 -8.24
C ASP A 502 12.14 -34.13 -8.17
N ASP A 503 12.56 -35.34 -7.80
CA ASP A 503 11.70 -36.53 -7.81
C ASP A 503 10.50 -36.48 -6.84
N ASP A 504 10.42 -35.49 -5.95
CA ASP A 504 9.32 -35.21 -5.04
C ASP A 504 8.44 -34.02 -5.47
N ASN A 505 8.55 -33.54 -6.71
CA ASN A 505 7.75 -32.43 -7.23
C ASN A 505 6.70 -32.90 -8.24
N ALA A 506 5.45 -32.49 -8.02
CA ALA A 506 4.34 -32.70 -8.96
C ALA A 506 3.95 -31.36 -9.60
N LEU A 507 4.41 -31.15 -10.84
CA LEU A 507 4.08 -29.94 -11.60
C LEU A 507 2.62 -29.96 -12.07
N PHE A 508 1.96 -28.80 -12.04
CA PHE A 508 0.69 -28.61 -12.76
C PHE A 508 0.90 -28.74 -14.27
N PRO A 509 -0.09 -29.18 -15.06
CA PRO A 509 0.05 -29.35 -16.51
C PRO A 509 0.55 -28.09 -17.24
N GLU A 510 0.18 -26.90 -16.78
CA GLU A 510 0.54 -25.63 -17.40
C GLU A 510 1.79 -24.97 -16.77
N ALA A 511 2.50 -25.67 -15.86
CA ALA A 511 3.56 -25.06 -15.06
C ALA A 511 4.73 -24.55 -15.90
N VAL A 512 5.25 -25.37 -16.83
CA VAL A 512 6.39 -24.98 -17.69
C VAL A 512 6.00 -23.82 -18.61
N GLU A 513 4.79 -23.87 -19.18
CA GLU A 513 4.25 -22.80 -20.01
C GLU A 513 4.15 -21.48 -19.24
N HIS A 514 3.65 -21.53 -18.00
CA HIS A 514 3.55 -20.36 -17.13
C HIS A 514 4.92 -19.78 -16.77
N PHE A 515 5.91 -20.61 -16.43
CA PHE A 515 7.27 -20.13 -16.15
C PHE A 515 7.92 -19.49 -17.38
N ALA A 516 7.87 -20.15 -18.54
CA ALA A 516 8.44 -19.63 -19.77
C ALA A 516 7.79 -18.30 -20.18
N ARG A 517 6.46 -18.21 -20.11
CA ARG A 517 5.70 -16.98 -20.36
C ARG A 517 6.08 -15.88 -19.37
N ALA A 518 6.16 -16.19 -18.08
CA ALA A 518 6.50 -15.22 -17.04
C ALA A 518 7.91 -14.66 -17.22
N MET A 519 8.90 -15.51 -17.51
CA MET A 519 10.28 -15.07 -17.77
C MET A 519 10.36 -14.22 -19.04
N SER A 520 9.69 -14.62 -20.12
CA SER A 520 9.63 -13.85 -21.36
C SER A 520 8.97 -12.48 -21.17
N ALA A 521 7.85 -12.43 -20.44
CA ALA A 521 7.10 -11.20 -20.20
C ALA A 521 7.81 -10.25 -19.24
N SER A 522 8.46 -10.77 -18.20
CA SER A 522 9.15 -9.95 -17.19
C SER A 522 10.60 -9.59 -17.58
N GLY A 523 11.25 -10.41 -18.41
CA GLY A 523 12.69 -10.33 -18.65
C GLY A 523 13.52 -10.73 -17.43
N ALA A 524 12.95 -11.46 -16.47
CA ALA A 524 13.64 -11.90 -15.28
C ALA A 524 14.58 -13.08 -15.56
N ASP A 525 15.78 -13.04 -14.97
CA ASP A 525 16.76 -14.13 -15.05
C ASP A 525 16.35 -15.35 -14.20
N ILE A 526 15.56 -15.12 -13.16
CA ILE A 526 15.08 -16.14 -12.22
C ILE A 526 13.58 -15.95 -12.01
N CYS A 527 12.82 -17.04 -12.15
CA CYS A 527 11.40 -17.09 -11.83
C CYS A 527 11.14 -18.21 -10.83
N THR A 528 10.26 -17.95 -9.86
CA THR A 528 9.84 -18.92 -8.85
C THR A 528 8.35 -18.79 -8.60
N ALA A 529 7.76 -19.78 -7.96
CA ALA A 529 6.35 -19.81 -7.62
C ALA A 529 6.16 -20.31 -6.18
N PHE A 530 4.99 -20.00 -5.62
CA PHE A 530 4.54 -20.68 -4.41
C PHE A 530 4.24 -22.15 -4.71
N GLN A 531 4.44 -23.00 -3.72
CA GLN A 531 4.16 -24.43 -3.82
C GLN A 531 3.07 -24.84 -2.84
N LEU A 532 2.26 -25.82 -3.24
CA LEU A 532 1.40 -26.56 -2.33
C LEU A 532 2.24 -27.69 -1.73
N ILE A 533 2.24 -27.79 -0.40
CA ILE A 533 2.96 -28.83 0.33
C ILE A 533 1.95 -29.87 0.79
N PHE A 534 2.18 -31.12 0.40
CA PHE A 534 1.40 -32.26 0.82
C PHE A 534 2.22 -33.05 1.84
N TYR A 535 1.59 -33.41 2.96
CA TYR A 535 2.17 -34.30 3.95
C TYR A 535 1.53 -35.67 3.78
N GLU A 536 2.33 -36.72 3.85
CA GLU A 536 1.77 -38.07 4.04
C GLU A 536 1.26 -38.15 5.48
N ASP A 537 0.03 -38.64 5.64
CA ASP A 537 -0.60 -38.89 6.95
C ASP A 537 0.14 -39.98 7.75
#